data_AF-A0A3D2J710-F1
#
_entry.id   AF-A0A3D2J710-F1
#
_cell.length_a   1.000
_cell.length_b   1.000
_cell.length_c   1.000
_cell.angle_alpha   90.00
_cell.angle_beta   90.00
_cell.angle_gamma   90.00
#
_symmetry.space_group_name_H-M   'P 1'
#
loop_
_entity.id
_entity.type
_entity.pdbx_description
1 polymer ?
#
loop_
_entity_poly.entity_id
_entity_poly.type
_entity_poly.pdbx_seq_one_letter_code
_entity_poly.pdbx_strand_id
1 'polypeptide(L)'
;VWGQFWESADVIIEGDDKAQLGIRYNLYQLRINASSHDDRYSIAAKGMTGFGYRGHIFHDTEIFMLPFFIYAQPEIARSLVMYRYHTLPAARKKAKSNGYQGAQYAWESTLSGVETTPPSIVHPESGEVIPVLNGPLELHISASVAHAAWQYWTISGDNEFMCDYGAEIVLSTAQFWISRVEKNPARNDYEINDVIGPDEWHEHVNNNAFTNYMARWNIRTALNILKWLQHIAPEKAQELEQQLGLKSDELAHWQDVADNILILQNKETGLIEQFDGFFKLEELDQVKYVGRTDSYQGILGVGPIQKYRIVKQADVLMLLTVLDQEFDLKTKRVNWDYYYPLTDHDYGSSLTPAYHVILACELGKQDAARELFEKGNLVDLENLRGNTPEGIHTACSGAVWQAAIFGFAGLCVTEDGYTTEPHLPDKWTRLAFGFTLRGKLHHVDIRK
;
A
#
# COMPACT_ATOMS: atom_id res chain seq x y z
N VAL A 1 6.56 9.46 27.97
CA VAL A 1 5.73 9.23 26.77
C VAL A 1 6.16 10.10 25.60
N TRP A 2 5.80 11.39 25.50
CA TRP A 2 6.16 12.20 24.31
C TRP A 2 7.66 12.42 24.09
N GLY A 3 8.46 12.61 25.16
CA GLY A 3 9.92 12.70 25.01
C GLY A 3 10.53 11.43 24.39
N GLN A 4 10.08 10.26 24.83
CA GLN A 4 10.53 8.96 24.28
C GLN A 4 10.06 8.76 22.84
N PHE A 5 8.84 9.20 22.50
CA PHE A 5 8.34 9.14 21.13
C PHE A 5 9.22 9.99 20.20
N TRP A 6 9.45 11.25 20.55
CA TRP A 6 10.23 12.15 19.70
C TRP A 6 11.71 11.75 19.63
N GLU A 7 12.26 11.12 20.67
CA GLU A 7 13.63 10.58 20.62
C GLU A 7 13.80 9.50 19.54
N SER A 8 12.79 8.65 19.30
CA SER A 8 12.88 7.58 18.29
C SER A 8 12.26 7.91 16.94
N ALA A 9 11.34 8.88 16.87
CA ALA A 9 10.52 9.13 15.70
C ALA A 9 10.75 10.49 15.02
N ASP A 10 11.42 11.46 15.65
CA ASP A 10 11.54 12.81 15.07
C ASP A 10 12.32 12.81 13.75
N VAL A 11 11.86 13.68 12.85
CA VAL A 11 12.50 13.96 11.56
C VAL A 11 12.82 15.44 11.53
N ILE A 12 14.12 15.75 11.52
CA ILE A 12 14.64 17.11 11.51
C ILE A 12 14.86 17.54 10.06
N ILE A 13 14.19 18.63 9.67
CA ILE A 13 14.37 19.32 8.41
C ILE A 13 14.85 20.75 8.73
N GLU A 14 16.05 21.11 8.29
CA GLU A 14 16.56 22.49 8.44
C GLU A 14 16.51 23.22 7.09
N GLY A 15 16.24 24.53 7.13
CA GLY A 15 16.14 25.39 5.95
C GLY A 15 14.72 25.55 5.38
N ASP A 16 13.74 24.82 5.94
CA ASP A 16 12.33 24.95 5.58
C ASP A 16 11.42 24.68 6.81
N ASP A 17 11.07 25.76 7.53
CA ASP A 17 10.23 25.69 8.74
C ASP A 17 8.83 25.12 8.46
N LYS A 18 8.30 25.38 7.26
CA LYS A 18 6.98 24.89 6.84
C LYS A 18 7.02 23.37 6.67
N ALA A 19 8.05 22.88 5.98
CA ALA A 19 8.29 21.45 5.84
C ALA A 19 8.48 20.75 7.20
N GLN A 20 9.29 21.36 8.09
CA GLN A 20 9.54 20.86 9.44
C GLN A 20 8.28 20.78 10.30
N LEU A 21 7.44 21.82 10.29
CA LEU A 21 6.18 21.83 11.02
C LEU A 21 5.23 20.75 10.49
N GLY A 22 5.09 20.67 9.17
CA GLY A 22 4.22 19.69 8.51
C GLY A 22 4.62 18.26 8.84
N ILE A 23 5.92 17.92 8.80
CA ILE A 23 6.32 16.54 9.06
C ILE A 23 6.05 16.17 10.51
N ARG A 24 6.39 17.03 11.48
CA ARG A 24 6.08 16.78 12.89
C ARG A 24 4.58 16.69 13.15
N TYR A 25 3.75 17.48 12.48
CA TYR A 25 2.30 17.33 12.55
C TYR A 25 1.87 15.93 12.10
N ASN A 26 2.35 15.46 10.95
CA ASN A 26 2.01 14.14 10.43
C ASN A 26 2.48 13.00 11.37
N LEU A 27 3.68 13.09 11.94
CA LEU A 27 4.18 12.09 12.89
C LEU A 27 3.39 12.08 14.20
N TYR A 28 3.00 13.26 14.69
CA TYR A 28 2.08 13.38 15.82
C TYR A 28 0.75 12.69 15.53
N GLN A 29 0.17 12.91 14.35
CA GLN A 29 -1.09 12.29 13.95
C GLN A 29 -0.99 10.76 13.87
N LEU A 30 0.11 10.22 13.31
CA LEU A 30 0.34 8.76 13.32
C LEU A 30 0.34 8.24 14.76
N ARG A 31 1.10 8.87 15.66
CA ARG A 31 1.26 8.38 17.03
C ARG A 31 -0.05 8.37 17.83
N ILE A 32 -0.86 9.42 17.76
CA ILE A 32 -2.08 9.50 18.59
C ILE A 32 -3.18 8.55 18.12
N ASN A 33 -3.14 8.11 16.86
CA ASN A 33 -4.12 7.22 16.28
C ASN A 33 -3.72 5.73 16.37
N ALA A 34 -2.58 5.42 16.97
CA ALA A 34 -2.09 4.05 17.15
C ALA A 34 -2.18 3.60 18.62
N SER A 35 -2.84 2.45 18.83
CA SER A 35 -2.83 1.75 20.11
C SER A 35 -1.43 1.21 20.40
N SER A 36 -0.95 1.41 21.63
CA SER A 36 0.33 0.87 22.11
C SER A 36 0.17 -0.18 23.21
N HIS A 37 -1.05 -0.68 23.43
CA HIS A 37 -1.36 -1.56 24.57
C HIS A 37 -2.41 -2.64 24.27
N ASP A 38 -3.01 -2.63 23.09
CA ASP A 38 -4.01 -3.62 22.67
C ASP A 38 -3.89 -3.82 21.16
N ASP A 39 -3.53 -5.05 20.79
CA ASP A 39 -3.24 -5.49 19.43
C ASP A 39 -4.49 -5.90 18.65
N ARG A 40 -5.68 -5.77 19.24
CA ARG A 40 -6.97 -5.94 18.55
C ARG A 40 -7.43 -4.66 17.84
N TYR A 41 -6.69 -3.56 17.97
CA TYR A 41 -6.96 -2.29 17.31
C TYR A 41 -5.91 -1.98 16.26
N SER A 42 -6.35 -1.35 15.18
CA SER A 42 -5.48 -0.80 14.13
C SER A 42 -5.95 0.61 13.77
N ILE A 43 -5.33 1.23 12.77
CA ILE A 43 -5.48 2.65 12.47
C ILE A 43 -6.55 2.84 11.38
N ALA A 44 -7.58 3.60 11.70
CA ALA A 44 -8.62 3.95 10.72
C ALA A 44 -8.11 4.97 9.69
N ALA A 45 -8.70 4.98 8.49
CA ALA A 45 -8.31 5.92 7.42
C ALA A 45 -8.31 7.40 7.87
N LYS A 46 -9.32 7.80 8.66
CA LYS A 46 -9.43 9.13 9.27
C LYS A 46 -8.99 9.21 10.74
N GLY A 47 -8.30 8.19 11.23
CA GLY A 47 -7.97 8.05 12.64
C GLY A 47 -9.22 8.11 13.53
N MET A 48 -9.06 8.62 14.75
CA MET A 48 -10.14 8.91 15.70
C MET A 48 -10.50 10.39 15.70
N THR A 49 -10.48 11.02 14.53
CA THR A 49 -10.55 12.49 14.39
C THR A 49 -11.82 12.99 13.70
N GLY A 50 -12.64 12.08 13.18
CA GLY A 50 -13.89 12.40 12.51
C GLY A 50 -14.67 11.15 12.09
N PHE A 51 -15.81 11.34 11.43
CA PHE A 51 -16.70 10.26 10.99
C PHE A 51 -16.47 9.81 9.54
N GLY A 52 -15.59 10.49 8.80
CA GLY A 52 -15.18 10.06 7.46
C GLY A 52 -14.65 8.63 7.51
N TYR A 53 -15.10 7.78 6.58
CA TYR A 53 -14.82 6.34 6.57
C TYR A 53 -15.17 5.58 7.86
N ARG A 54 -15.99 6.14 8.76
CA ARG A 54 -16.64 5.45 9.89
C ARG A 54 -15.69 4.71 10.85
N GLY A 55 -14.43 5.12 10.92
CA GLY A 55 -13.42 4.42 11.72
C GLY A 55 -12.98 3.07 11.16
N HIS A 56 -13.24 2.81 9.88
CA HIS A 56 -12.86 1.58 9.20
C HIS A 56 -11.36 1.57 8.85
N ILE A 57 -10.80 0.37 8.84
CA ILE A 57 -9.38 0.07 8.60
C ILE A 57 -9.25 -0.55 7.21
N PHE A 58 -8.42 0.07 6.37
CA PHE A 58 -8.19 -0.28 4.97
C PHE A 58 -6.75 -0.76 4.77
N HIS A 59 -6.36 -1.03 3.52
CA HIS A 59 -4.96 -1.27 3.16
C HIS A 59 -4.03 -0.09 3.50
N ASP A 60 -4.62 1.08 3.77
CA ASP A 60 -4.00 2.32 4.22
C ASP A 60 -2.99 2.07 5.35
N THR A 61 -3.39 1.26 6.33
CA THR A 61 -2.53 0.94 7.47
C THR A 61 -1.29 0.20 6.99
N GLU A 62 -1.47 -0.89 6.26
CA GLU A 62 -0.39 -1.80 5.89
C GLU A 62 0.63 -1.18 4.93
N ILE A 63 0.18 -0.41 3.94
CA ILE A 63 1.06 0.16 2.93
C ILE A 63 1.64 1.50 3.35
N PHE A 64 0.83 2.37 3.95
CA PHE A 64 1.22 3.77 4.13
C PHE A 64 1.67 4.07 5.56
N MET A 65 0.99 3.55 6.57
CA MET A 65 1.25 3.89 7.98
C MET A 65 2.24 2.95 8.65
N LEU A 66 2.14 1.65 8.40
CA LEU A 66 2.92 0.61 9.04
C LEU A 66 4.44 0.80 8.86
N PRO A 67 4.96 1.21 7.68
CA PRO A 67 6.40 1.45 7.55
C PRO A 67 6.94 2.41 8.60
N PHE A 68 6.26 3.53 8.89
CA PHE A 68 6.68 4.44 9.96
C PHE A 68 6.83 3.71 11.29
N PHE A 69 5.85 2.90 11.68
CA PHE A 69 5.92 2.17 12.95
C PHE A 69 6.99 1.09 12.94
N ILE A 70 7.21 0.37 11.84
CA ILE A 70 8.26 -0.65 11.75
C ILE A 70 9.63 -0.02 12.08
N TYR A 71 9.89 1.16 11.53
CA TYR A 71 11.17 1.84 11.70
C TYR A 71 11.26 2.67 12.99
N ALA A 72 10.20 3.32 13.43
CA ALA A 72 10.25 4.23 14.58
C ALA A 72 9.79 3.60 15.91
N GLN A 73 8.83 2.66 15.86
CA GLN A 73 8.17 2.05 17.02
C GLN A 73 7.76 0.58 16.76
N PRO A 74 8.72 -0.37 16.64
CA PRO A 74 8.45 -1.75 16.22
C PRO A 74 7.37 -2.47 17.03
N GLU A 75 7.25 -2.18 18.33
CA GLU A 75 6.21 -2.76 19.20
C GLU A 75 4.79 -2.39 18.74
N ILE A 76 4.58 -1.14 18.32
CA ILE A 76 3.30 -0.72 17.75
C ILE A 76 3.09 -1.38 16.39
N ALA A 77 4.14 -1.47 15.56
CA ALA A 77 4.06 -2.16 14.28
C ALA A 77 3.61 -3.61 14.45
N ARG A 78 4.16 -4.32 15.45
CA ARG A 78 3.74 -5.67 15.83
C ARG A 78 2.25 -5.72 16.17
N SER A 79 1.75 -4.78 16.98
CA SER A 79 0.32 -4.70 17.29
C SER A 79 -0.55 -4.51 16.04
N LEU A 80 -0.13 -3.68 15.09
CA LEU A 80 -0.86 -3.43 13.84
C LEU A 80 -0.95 -4.69 12.95
N VAL A 81 0.13 -5.47 12.83
CA VAL A 81 0.08 -6.74 12.09
C VAL A 81 -0.68 -7.84 12.87
N MET A 82 -0.61 -7.83 14.20
CA MET A 82 -1.38 -8.76 15.04
C MET A 82 -2.89 -8.52 14.94
N TYR A 83 -3.35 -7.28 14.73
CA TYR A 83 -4.75 -7.01 14.40
C TYR A 83 -5.22 -7.81 13.18
N ARG A 84 -4.38 -7.94 12.15
CA ARG A 84 -4.69 -8.75 10.96
C ARG A 84 -4.66 -10.25 11.27
N TYR A 85 -3.82 -10.70 12.19
CA TYR A 85 -3.88 -12.08 12.68
C TYR A 85 -5.21 -12.35 13.42
N HIS A 86 -5.62 -11.47 14.34
CA HIS A 86 -6.87 -11.60 15.10
C HIS A 86 -8.12 -11.61 14.21
N THR A 87 -8.05 -10.93 13.06
CA THR A 87 -9.15 -10.86 12.07
C THR A 87 -9.06 -11.93 10.97
N LEU A 88 -8.00 -12.77 10.96
CA LEU A 88 -7.83 -13.86 10.00
C LEU A 88 -9.01 -14.84 9.93
N PRO A 89 -9.68 -15.23 11.05
CA PRO A 89 -10.86 -16.08 10.98
C PRO A 89 -12.01 -15.47 10.17
N ALA A 90 -12.20 -14.14 10.25
CA ALA A 90 -13.22 -13.44 9.48
C ALA A 90 -12.85 -13.37 7.99
N ALA A 91 -11.57 -13.16 7.67
CA ALA A 91 -11.06 -13.20 6.30
C ALA A 91 -11.25 -14.57 5.63
N ARG A 92 -11.02 -15.66 6.38
CA ARG A 92 -11.31 -17.03 5.92
C ARG A 92 -12.81 -17.26 5.68
N LYS A 93 -13.65 -16.72 6.56
CA LYS A 93 -15.11 -16.79 6.39
C LYS A 93 -15.58 -16.03 5.14
N LYS A 94 -15.01 -14.84 4.87
CA LYS A 94 -15.29 -14.04 3.67
C LYS A 94 -14.87 -14.79 2.40
N ALA A 95 -13.65 -15.33 2.35
CA ALA A 95 -13.18 -16.13 1.22
C ALA A 95 -14.16 -17.27 0.94
N LYS A 96 -14.49 -18.06 1.97
CA LYS A 96 -15.43 -19.18 1.85
C LYS A 96 -16.83 -18.75 1.39
N SER A 97 -17.37 -17.64 1.89
CA SER A 97 -18.70 -17.15 1.46
C SER A 97 -18.71 -16.70 0.00
N ASN A 98 -17.55 -16.30 -0.52
CA ASN A 98 -17.36 -15.90 -1.91
C ASN A 98 -16.93 -17.07 -2.82
N GLY A 99 -16.87 -18.30 -2.30
CA GLY A 99 -16.49 -19.49 -3.07
C GLY A 99 -14.98 -19.72 -3.18
N TYR A 100 -14.18 -18.95 -2.46
CA TYR A 100 -12.71 -19.04 -2.44
C TYR A 100 -12.19 -19.80 -1.21
N GLN A 101 -10.90 -20.13 -1.24
CA GLN A 101 -10.15 -20.70 -0.12
C GLN A 101 -9.24 -19.65 0.52
N GLY A 102 -8.49 -20.04 1.56
CA GLY A 102 -7.55 -19.15 2.20
C GLY A 102 -8.21 -17.97 2.92
N ALA A 103 -7.53 -16.82 2.92
CA ALA A 103 -7.96 -15.60 3.60
C ALA A 103 -8.15 -14.44 2.62
N GLN A 104 -9.40 -14.01 2.44
CA GLN A 104 -9.76 -12.79 1.74
C GLN A 104 -10.10 -11.72 2.78
N TYR A 105 -9.21 -10.77 3.02
CA TYR A 105 -9.47 -9.72 4.01
C TYR A 105 -10.62 -8.79 3.58
N ALA A 106 -11.31 -8.23 4.56
CA ALA A 106 -12.32 -7.20 4.36
C ALA A 106 -11.67 -5.94 3.78
N TRP A 107 -12.26 -5.33 2.75
CA TRP A 107 -11.76 -4.06 2.20
C TRP A 107 -11.84 -2.97 3.28
N GLU A 108 -13.01 -2.86 3.90
CA GLU A 108 -13.22 -2.06 5.11
C GLU A 108 -13.38 -2.99 6.30
N SER A 109 -12.41 -2.93 7.20
CA SER A 109 -12.39 -3.75 8.40
C SER A 109 -12.71 -2.97 9.67
N THR A 110 -13.24 -3.68 10.66
CA THR A 110 -13.48 -3.20 12.03
C THR A 110 -12.89 -4.20 13.03
N LEU A 111 -13.21 -4.11 14.32
CA LEU A 111 -12.76 -5.07 15.34
C LEU A 111 -13.15 -6.53 15.03
N SER A 112 -14.23 -6.73 14.26
CA SER A 112 -14.70 -8.08 13.93
C SER A 112 -13.96 -8.74 12.77
N GLY A 113 -13.24 -7.96 11.96
CA GLY A 113 -12.64 -8.43 10.71
C GLY A 113 -13.63 -8.73 9.57
N VAL A 114 -14.93 -8.66 9.81
CA VAL A 114 -15.98 -8.90 8.80
C VAL A 114 -16.00 -7.75 7.79
N GLU A 115 -16.38 -8.03 6.54
CA GLU A 115 -16.57 -6.99 5.53
C GLU A 115 -17.62 -5.97 5.99
N THR A 116 -17.20 -4.71 6.05
CA THR A 116 -18.05 -3.59 6.47
C THR A 116 -18.17 -2.50 5.42
N THR A 117 -17.59 -2.71 4.23
CA THR A 117 -17.81 -1.81 3.09
C THR A 117 -19.31 -1.69 2.83
N PRO A 118 -19.85 -0.46 2.86
CA PRO A 118 -21.26 -0.26 2.59
C PRO A 118 -21.57 -0.68 1.15
N PRO A 119 -22.73 -1.28 0.86
CA PRO A 119 -23.07 -1.68 -0.51
C PRO A 119 -23.32 -0.47 -1.43
N SER A 120 -23.61 0.69 -0.84
CA SER A 120 -23.81 1.95 -1.55
C SER A 120 -23.51 3.14 -0.63
N ILE A 121 -23.17 4.27 -1.24
CA ILE A 121 -23.01 5.55 -0.56
C ILE A 121 -23.75 6.64 -1.32
N VAL A 122 -23.99 7.77 -0.65
CA VAL A 122 -24.24 9.03 -1.36
C VAL A 122 -22.87 9.53 -1.80
N HIS A 123 -22.66 9.63 -3.11
CA HIS A 123 -21.43 10.17 -3.67
C HIS A 123 -21.19 11.57 -3.05
N PRO A 124 -20.04 11.80 -2.41
CA PRO A 124 -19.81 13.02 -1.63
C PRO A 124 -19.90 14.28 -2.50
N GLU A 125 -19.48 14.16 -3.76
CA GLU A 125 -19.40 15.25 -4.73
C GLU A 125 -20.71 15.43 -5.54
N SER A 126 -21.22 14.38 -6.20
CA SER A 126 -22.44 14.46 -7.02
C SER A 126 -23.76 14.41 -6.24
N GLY A 127 -23.75 13.88 -5.00
CA GLY A 127 -24.96 13.67 -4.19
C GLY A 127 -25.86 12.50 -4.65
N GLU A 128 -25.43 11.74 -5.65
CA GLU A 128 -26.16 10.57 -6.15
C GLU A 128 -25.91 9.33 -5.29
N VAL A 129 -26.88 8.41 -5.22
CA VAL A 129 -26.64 7.11 -4.58
C VAL A 129 -25.92 6.21 -5.59
N ILE A 130 -24.68 5.85 -5.27
CA ILE A 130 -23.83 5.00 -6.11
C ILE A 130 -23.55 3.67 -5.40
N PRO A 131 -23.42 2.55 -6.14
CA PRO A 131 -22.89 1.31 -5.58
C PRO A 131 -21.43 1.51 -5.15
N VAL A 132 -20.99 0.76 -4.14
CA VAL A 132 -19.58 0.68 -3.76
C VAL A 132 -19.14 -0.77 -3.93
N LEU A 133 -18.26 -0.98 -4.91
CA LEU A 133 -17.87 -2.32 -5.37
C LEU A 133 -16.54 -2.79 -4.78
N ASN A 134 -15.87 -1.96 -3.98
CA ASN A 134 -14.55 -2.26 -3.41
C ASN A 134 -14.56 -3.50 -2.50
N GLY A 135 -15.60 -3.65 -1.67
CA GLY A 135 -15.74 -4.82 -0.78
C GLY A 135 -15.63 -6.17 -1.49
N PRO A 136 -16.39 -6.41 -2.59
CA PRO A 136 -16.26 -7.62 -3.38
C PRO A 136 -15.09 -7.64 -4.39
N LEU A 137 -14.72 -6.50 -5.00
CA LEU A 137 -13.83 -6.50 -6.18
C LEU A 137 -12.40 -5.98 -5.91
N GLU A 138 -12.17 -5.24 -4.83
CA GLU A 138 -10.84 -4.67 -4.53
C GLU A 138 -10.02 -5.62 -3.65
N LEU A 139 -9.48 -6.64 -4.31
CA LEU A 139 -8.95 -7.84 -3.65
C LEU A 139 -7.50 -7.68 -3.17
N HIS A 140 -6.77 -6.68 -3.68
CA HIS A 140 -5.33 -6.49 -3.45
C HIS A 140 -4.98 -6.23 -1.98
N ILE A 141 -5.95 -5.87 -1.13
CA ILE A 141 -5.74 -5.74 0.32
C ILE A 141 -5.20 -7.03 0.95
N SER A 142 -5.59 -8.20 0.46
CA SER A 142 -5.11 -9.47 1.01
C SER A 142 -3.61 -9.67 0.77
N ALA A 143 -3.09 -9.20 -0.38
CA ALA A 143 -1.65 -9.18 -0.63
C ALA A 143 -0.95 -8.05 0.15
N SER A 144 -1.61 -6.90 0.35
CA SER A 144 -1.09 -5.80 1.17
C SER A 144 -0.86 -6.24 2.63
N VAL A 145 -1.78 -7.03 3.20
CA VAL A 145 -1.63 -7.61 4.54
C VAL A 145 -0.48 -8.61 4.62
N ALA A 146 -0.32 -9.46 3.60
CA ALA A 146 0.84 -10.36 3.53
C ALA A 146 2.17 -9.59 3.43
N HIS A 147 2.19 -8.53 2.63
CA HIS A 147 3.34 -7.63 2.49
C HIS A 147 3.69 -6.95 3.80
N ALA A 148 2.72 -6.44 4.54
CA ALA A 148 2.93 -5.88 5.87
C ALA A 148 3.54 -6.88 6.86
N ALA A 149 3.02 -8.11 6.93
CA ALA A 149 3.54 -9.14 7.82
C ALA A 149 4.99 -9.54 7.46
N TRP A 150 5.26 -9.67 6.16
CA TRP A 150 6.61 -9.95 5.65
C TRP A 150 7.57 -8.80 5.93
N GLN A 151 7.19 -7.55 5.62
CA GLN A 151 8.00 -6.36 5.83
C GLN A 151 8.30 -6.12 7.31
N TYR A 152 7.31 -6.31 8.19
CA TYR A 152 7.54 -6.24 9.63
C TYR A 152 8.63 -7.23 10.06
N TRP A 153 8.53 -8.49 9.63
CA TRP A 153 9.49 -9.52 9.99
C TRP A 153 10.89 -9.25 9.45
N THR A 154 11.03 -8.90 8.17
CA THR A 154 12.35 -8.71 7.55
C THR A 154 13.14 -7.55 8.16
N ILE A 155 12.44 -6.48 8.57
CA ILE A 155 13.05 -5.30 9.20
C ILE A 155 13.25 -5.47 10.70
N SER A 156 12.26 -6.02 11.43
CA SER A 156 12.36 -6.22 12.89
C SER A 156 13.25 -7.40 13.29
N GLY A 157 13.37 -8.42 12.43
CA GLY A 157 14.01 -9.69 12.77
C GLY A 157 13.19 -10.56 13.74
N ASP A 158 11.91 -10.26 13.96
CA ASP A 158 11.02 -10.97 14.90
C ASP A 158 10.60 -12.34 14.35
N ASN A 159 11.50 -13.31 14.47
CA ASN A 159 11.26 -14.70 14.05
C ASN A 159 10.13 -15.36 14.85
N GLU A 160 9.94 -14.98 16.13
CA GLU A 160 8.86 -15.52 16.96
C GLU A 160 7.50 -15.14 16.37
N PHE A 161 7.30 -13.86 16.05
CA PHE A 161 6.10 -13.42 15.34
C PHE A 161 5.90 -14.17 14.02
N MET A 162 6.95 -14.32 13.21
CA MET A 162 6.81 -14.96 11.89
C MET A 162 6.47 -16.45 12.03
N CYS A 163 7.07 -17.17 12.98
CA CYS A 163 6.73 -18.55 13.26
C CYS A 163 5.29 -18.72 13.78
N ASP A 164 4.90 -17.91 14.77
CA ASP A 164 3.65 -18.13 15.50
C ASP A 164 2.42 -17.56 14.77
N TYR A 165 2.60 -16.48 14.00
CA TYR A 165 1.49 -15.69 13.43
C TYR A 165 1.70 -15.33 11.95
N GLY A 166 2.86 -14.77 11.61
CA GLY A 166 3.11 -14.19 10.29
C GLY A 166 3.02 -15.20 9.15
N ALA A 167 3.60 -16.39 9.32
CA ALA A 167 3.58 -17.43 8.30
C ALA A 167 2.15 -17.87 7.96
N GLU A 168 1.26 -17.95 8.95
CA GLU A 168 -0.14 -18.32 8.73
C GLU A 168 -0.88 -17.25 7.92
N ILE A 169 -0.62 -15.95 8.15
CA ILE A 169 -1.20 -14.84 7.37
C ILE A 169 -0.75 -14.96 5.90
N VAL A 170 0.56 -15.08 5.66
CA VAL A 170 1.11 -15.10 4.30
C VAL A 170 0.65 -16.33 3.53
N LEU A 171 0.71 -17.52 4.14
CA LEU A 171 0.22 -18.76 3.51
C LEU A 171 -1.29 -18.73 3.26
N SER A 172 -2.09 -18.21 4.19
CA SER A 172 -3.55 -18.16 4.02
C SER A 172 -3.96 -17.20 2.91
N THR A 173 -3.31 -16.06 2.78
CA THR A 173 -3.59 -15.09 1.71
C THR A 173 -3.08 -15.58 0.35
N ALA A 174 -1.95 -16.29 0.31
CA ALA A 174 -1.50 -16.97 -0.92
C ALA A 174 -2.49 -18.05 -1.36
N GLN A 175 -3.03 -18.86 -0.43
CA GLN A 175 -4.09 -19.82 -0.75
C GLN A 175 -5.35 -19.14 -1.33
N PHE A 176 -5.69 -17.94 -0.85
CA PHE A 176 -6.76 -17.15 -1.45
C PHE A 176 -6.47 -16.84 -2.92
N TRP A 177 -5.27 -16.32 -3.22
CA TRP A 177 -4.88 -16.03 -4.61
C TRP A 177 -4.89 -17.27 -5.51
N ILE A 178 -4.43 -18.42 -5.02
CA ILE A 178 -4.48 -19.69 -5.76
C ILE A 178 -5.92 -20.10 -6.07
N SER A 179 -6.85 -19.90 -5.13
CA SER A 179 -8.26 -20.17 -5.39
C SER A 179 -8.95 -19.11 -6.25
N ARG A 180 -8.35 -17.92 -6.38
CA ARG A 180 -8.93 -16.77 -7.09
C ARG A 180 -8.50 -16.69 -8.55
N VAL A 181 -7.31 -17.18 -8.88
CA VAL A 181 -6.81 -17.17 -10.26
C VAL A 181 -7.65 -18.05 -11.16
N GLU A 182 -7.79 -17.61 -12.40
CA GLU A 182 -8.52 -18.32 -13.44
C GLU A 182 -7.52 -18.81 -14.49
N LYS A 183 -7.55 -20.08 -14.84
CA LYS A 183 -6.69 -20.62 -15.91
C LYS A 183 -7.27 -20.28 -17.26
N ASN A 184 -6.51 -19.61 -18.13
CA ASN A 184 -6.86 -19.45 -19.53
C ASN A 184 -6.22 -20.57 -20.36
N PRO A 185 -7.00 -21.56 -20.84
CA PRO A 185 -6.45 -22.69 -21.56
C PRO A 185 -5.90 -22.33 -22.96
N ALA A 186 -6.34 -21.21 -23.55
CA ALA A 186 -5.89 -20.81 -24.88
C ALA A 186 -4.50 -20.16 -24.84
N ARG A 187 -4.20 -19.40 -23.78
CA ARG A 187 -2.89 -18.77 -23.57
C ARG A 187 -1.95 -19.57 -22.68
N ASN A 188 -2.49 -20.56 -21.96
CA ASN A 188 -1.79 -21.33 -20.93
C ASN A 188 -1.15 -20.44 -19.86
N ASP A 189 -1.87 -19.38 -19.47
CA ASP A 189 -1.54 -18.47 -18.37
C ASP A 189 -2.66 -18.47 -17.31
N TYR A 190 -2.41 -17.75 -16.22
CA TYR A 190 -3.37 -17.50 -15.15
C TYR A 190 -3.76 -16.03 -15.11
N GLU A 191 -5.04 -15.76 -14.88
CA GLU A 191 -5.61 -14.42 -14.90
C GLU A 191 -6.33 -14.11 -13.59
N ILE A 192 -6.48 -12.82 -13.29
CA ILE A 192 -7.36 -12.34 -12.23
C ILE A 192 -8.28 -11.30 -12.88
N ASN A 193 -9.49 -11.74 -13.19
CA ASN A 193 -10.49 -10.97 -13.94
C ASN A 193 -11.52 -10.34 -13.00
N ASP A 194 -12.26 -9.33 -13.44
CA ASP A 194 -13.34 -8.69 -12.65
C ASP A 194 -12.87 -8.20 -11.26
N VAL A 195 -11.96 -7.22 -11.27
CA VAL A 195 -11.39 -6.61 -10.05
C VAL A 195 -11.42 -5.09 -10.11
N ILE A 196 -11.12 -4.48 -8.96
CA ILE A 196 -10.72 -3.08 -8.82
C ILE A 196 -9.26 -3.05 -8.37
N GLY A 197 -8.42 -2.27 -9.06
CA GLY A 197 -7.05 -1.98 -8.63
C GLY A 197 -7.00 -0.79 -7.67
N PRO A 198 -5.82 -0.35 -7.21
CA PRO A 198 -5.70 0.88 -6.44
C PRO A 198 -6.37 2.09 -7.11
N ASP A 199 -6.38 2.16 -8.44
CA ASP A 199 -7.19 3.13 -9.17
C ASP A 199 -8.68 2.76 -9.16
N GLU A 200 -9.39 3.23 -8.14
CA GLU A 200 -10.82 2.96 -7.93
C GLU A 200 -11.76 3.62 -8.95
N TRP A 201 -11.27 4.39 -9.92
CA TRP A 201 -12.11 4.91 -11.01
C TRP A 201 -12.38 3.90 -12.10
N HIS A 202 -11.65 2.79 -12.14
CA HIS A 202 -11.85 1.74 -13.12
C HIS A 202 -12.30 0.45 -12.43
N GLU A 203 -13.57 0.10 -12.64
CA GLU A 203 -14.21 -1.06 -12.05
C GLU A 203 -14.35 -2.20 -13.06
N HIS A 204 -14.54 -3.43 -12.57
CA HIS A 204 -14.71 -4.62 -13.42
C HIS A 204 -13.58 -4.82 -14.43
N VAL A 205 -12.36 -4.44 -14.06
CA VAL A 205 -11.19 -4.57 -14.94
C VAL A 205 -10.58 -5.96 -14.84
N ASN A 206 -9.88 -6.37 -15.90
CA ASN A 206 -9.19 -7.65 -15.95
C ASN A 206 -7.68 -7.46 -15.86
N ASN A 207 -7.02 -8.35 -15.14
CA ASN A 207 -5.56 -8.43 -15.06
C ASN A 207 -4.91 -7.12 -14.65
N ASN A 208 -5.48 -6.45 -13.64
CA ASN A 208 -4.88 -5.24 -13.07
C ASN A 208 -3.43 -5.53 -12.65
N ALA A 209 -2.49 -4.72 -13.14
CA ALA A 209 -1.07 -4.98 -12.98
C ALA A 209 -0.65 -5.02 -11.52
N PHE A 210 -1.08 -4.05 -10.71
CA PHE A 210 -0.78 -4.05 -9.27
C PHE A 210 -1.27 -5.34 -8.60
N THR A 211 -2.52 -5.72 -8.85
CA THR A 211 -3.15 -6.92 -8.28
C THR A 211 -2.42 -8.20 -8.69
N ASN A 212 -2.15 -8.40 -9.99
CA ASN A 212 -1.48 -9.60 -10.48
C ASN A 212 -0.04 -9.72 -9.96
N TYR A 213 0.72 -8.61 -9.95
CA TYR A 213 2.07 -8.60 -9.39
C TYR A 213 2.06 -8.90 -7.89
N MET A 214 1.15 -8.28 -7.12
CA MET A 214 1.06 -8.50 -5.67
C MET A 214 0.59 -9.91 -5.32
N ALA A 215 -0.34 -10.49 -6.10
CA ALA A 215 -0.74 -11.88 -5.96
C ALA A 215 0.44 -12.83 -6.22
N ARG A 216 1.17 -12.62 -7.32
CA ARG A 216 2.39 -13.38 -7.65
C ARG A 216 3.45 -13.27 -6.56
N TRP A 217 3.72 -12.05 -6.10
CA TRP A 217 4.66 -11.77 -5.02
C TRP A 217 4.26 -12.51 -3.74
N ASN A 218 2.97 -12.48 -3.37
CA ASN A 218 2.48 -13.18 -2.19
C ASN A 218 2.68 -14.70 -2.31
N ILE A 219 2.32 -15.30 -3.45
CA ILE A 219 2.49 -16.75 -3.67
C ILE A 219 3.97 -17.15 -3.58
N ARG A 220 4.88 -16.42 -4.23
CA ARG A 220 6.33 -16.68 -4.15
C ARG A 220 6.86 -16.53 -2.74
N THR A 221 6.43 -15.48 -2.04
CA THR A 221 6.83 -15.22 -0.66
C THR A 221 6.34 -16.31 0.28
N ALA A 222 5.10 -16.79 0.12
CA ALA A 222 4.53 -17.89 0.88
C ALA A 222 5.32 -19.19 0.69
N LEU A 223 5.68 -19.54 -0.55
CA LEU A 223 6.52 -20.71 -0.84
C LEU A 223 7.90 -20.61 -0.17
N ASN A 224 8.50 -19.43 -0.16
CA ASN A 224 9.79 -19.19 0.49
C ASN A 224 9.69 -19.24 2.01
N ILE A 225 8.64 -18.63 2.60
CA ILE A 225 8.39 -18.66 4.04
C ILE A 225 8.10 -20.09 4.51
N LEU A 226 7.34 -20.89 3.75
CA LEU A 226 7.10 -22.28 4.12
C LEU A 226 8.42 -23.08 4.18
N LYS A 227 9.29 -22.93 3.17
CA LYS A 227 10.63 -23.56 3.18
C LYS A 227 11.46 -23.10 4.38
N TRP A 228 11.47 -21.81 4.67
CA TRP A 228 12.15 -21.27 5.85
C TRP A 228 11.57 -21.85 7.14
N LEU A 229 10.25 -21.92 7.27
CA LEU A 229 9.56 -22.43 8.45
C LEU A 229 9.81 -23.92 8.66
N GLN A 230 9.86 -24.72 7.59
CA GLN A 230 10.24 -26.14 7.66
C GLN A 230 11.64 -26.33 8.26
N HIS A 231 12.56 -25.38 8.08
CA HIS A 231 13.90 -25.42 8.67
C HIS A 231 13.95 -24.89 10.11
N ILE A 232 13.23 -23.80 10.40
CA ILE A 232 13.33 -23.10 11.69
C ILE A 232 12.34 -23.64 12.74
N ALA A 233 11.14 -24.00 12.33
CA ALA A 233 10.06 -24.50 13.20
C ALA A 233 9.26 -25.62 12.49
N PRO A 234 9.85 -26.82 12.32
CA PRO A 234 9.26 -27.90 11.52
C PRO A 234 7.89 -28.37 12.02
N GLU A 235 7.65 -28.35 13.34
CA GLU A 235 6.35 -28.72 13.91
C GLU A 235 5.25 -27.74 13.49
N LYS A 236 5.55 -26.43 13.51
CA LYS A 236 4.61 -25.39 13.07
C LYS A 236 4.41 -25.43 11.55
N ALA A 237 5.45 -25.73 10.78
CA ALA A 237 5.31 -25.96 9.34
C ALA A 237 4.34 -27.11 9.07
N GLN A 238 4.52 -28.26 9.74
CA GLN A 238 3.65 -29.43 9.58
C GLN A 238 2.20 -29.12 9.96
N GLU A 239 1.98 -28.35 11.05
CA GLU A 239 0.66 -27.88 11.47
C GLU A 239 -0.01 -27.06 10.35
N LEU A 240 0.69 -26.07 9.80
CA LEU A 240 0.16 -25.20 8.75
C LEU A 240 -0.05 -25.94 7.43
N GLU A 241 0.85 -26.84 7.06
CA GLU A 241 0.69 -27.71 5.89
C GLU A 241 -0.57 -28.57 6.00
N GLN A 242 -0.82 -29.15 7.18
CA GLN A 242 -2.03 -29.93 7.43
C GLN A 242 -3.28 -29.05 7.43
N GLN A 243 -3.24 -27.90 8.12
CA GLN A 243 -4.37 -26.98 8.25
C GLN A 243 -4.79 -26.41 6.89
N LEU A 244 -3.83 -26.04 6.05
CA LEU A 244 -4.06 -25.42 4.75
C LEU A 244 -4.08 -26.44 3.61
N GLY A 245 -3.77 -27.72 3.86
CA GLY A 245 -3.79 -28.77 2.84
C GLY A 245 -2.65 -28.68 1.82
N LEU A 246 -1.49 -28.14 2.22
CA LEU A 246 -0.35 -27.86 1.34
C LEU A 246 0.47 -29.12 1.06
N LYS A 247 -0.02 -29.95 0.14
CA LYS A 247 0.70 -31.15 -0.34
C LYS A 247 1.67 -30.79 -1.47
N SER A 248 2.58 -31.70 -1.80
CA SER A 248 3.57 -31.51 -2.87
C SER A 248 2.95 -31.08 -4.21
N ASP A 249 1.84 -31.69 -4.62
CA ASP A 249 1.15 -31.35 -5.87
C ASP A 249 0.51 -29.95 -5.81
N GLU A 250 0.01 -29.56 -4.63
CA GLU A 250 -0.56 -28.23 -4.40
C GLU A 250 0.53 -27.16 -4.45
N LEU A 251 1.66 -27.39 -3.78
CA LEU A 251 2.82 -26.49 -3.82
C LEU A 251 3.41 -26.37 -5.24
N ALA A 252 3.40 -27.45 -6.02
CA ALA A 252 3.79 -27.42 -7.42
C ALA A 252 2.81 -26.57 -8.25
N HIS A 253 1.51 -26.67 -7.99
CA HIS A 253 0.50 -25.80 -8.61
C HIS A 253 0.70 -24.33 -8.22
N TRP A 254 1.02 -24.02 -6.96
CA TRP A 254 1.30 -22.67 -6.52
C TRP A 254 2.48 -22.06 -7.28
N GLN A 255 3.55 -22.83 -7.44
CA GLN A 255 4.70 -22.43 -8.23
C GLN A 255 4.32 -22.20 -9.72
N ASP A 256 3.54 -23.10 -10.32
CA ASP A 256 3.06 -22.97 -11.70
C ASP A 256 2.23 -21.70 -11.91
N VAL A 257 1.33 -21.37 -10.97
CA VAL A 257 0.57 -20.12 -11.00
C VAL A 257 1.49 -18.91 -10.89
N ALA A 258 2.43 -18.91 -9.94
CA ALA A 258 3.34 -17.80 -9.75
C ALA A 258 4.23 -17.54 -10.99
N ASP A 259 4.58 -18.59 -11.73
CA ASP A 259 5.43 -18.47 -12.91
C ASP A 259 4.65 -18.12 -14.18
N ASN A 260 3.35 -18.46 -14.24
CA ASN A 260 2.52 -18.29 -15.43
C ASN A 260 1.33 -17.33 -15.26
N ILE A 261 1.21 -16.62 -14.14
CA ILE A 261 0.21 -15.53 -14.01
C ILE A 261 0.54 -14.40 -14.98
N LEU A 262 -0.48 -13.90 -15.66
CA LEU A 262 -0.36 -12.89 -16.70
C LEU A 262 0.12 -11.57 -16.10
N ILE A 263 1.16 -11.03 -16.74
CA ILE A 263 1.76 -9.75 -16.40
C ILE A 263 1.78 -8.88 -17.65
N LEU A 264 1.07 -7.76 -17.59
CA LEU A 264 0.91 -6.84 -18.73
C LEU A 264 2.10 -5.89 -18.88
N GLN A 265 3.31 -6.42 -18.99
CA GLN A 265 4.52 -5.63 -19.22
C GLN A 265 5.06 -5.85 -20.63
N ASN A 266 5.24 -4.77 -21.38
CA ASN A 266 5.96 -4.83 -22.64
C ASN A 266 7.45 -5.10 -22.38
N LYS A 267 7.95 -6.25 -22.86
CA LYS A 267 9.33 -6.71 -22.61
C LYS A 267 10.41 -5.83 -23.25
N GLU A 268 10.09 -5.04 -24.27
CA GLU A 268 11.06 -4.18 -24.96
C GLU A 268 11.15 -2.80 -24.33
N THR A 269 9.98 -2.19 -24.07
CA THR A 269 9.90 -0.82 -23.54
C THR A 269 9.95 -0.77 -22.02
N GLY A 270 9.45 -1.81 -21.35
CA GLY A 270 9.22 -1.85 -19.90
C GLY A 270 7.88 -1.22 -19.48
N LEU A 271 7.11 -0.65 -20.41
CA LEU A 271 5.81 -0.05 -20.09
C LEU A 271 4.82 -1.13 -19.64
N ILE A 272 4.17 -0.89 -18.51
CA ILE A 272 3.17 -1.77 -17.90
C ILE A 272 1.79 -1.22 -18.26
N GLU A 273 0.90 -2.05 -18.79
CA GLU A 273 -0.51 -1.70 -18.94
C GLU A 273 -1.24 -1.91 -17.61
N GLN A 274 -1.94 -0.89 -17.13
CA GLN A 274 -2.58 -0.90 -15.81
C GLN A 274 -3.59 -2.04 -15.64
N PHE A 275 -4.32 -2.37 -16.71
CA PHE A 275 -5.22 -3.51 -16.82
C PHE A 275 -5.52 -3.77 -18.31
N ASP A 276 -6.10 -4.93 -18.64
CA ASP A 276 -6.39 -5.30 -20.02
C ASP A 276 -7.20 -4.21 -20.75
N GLY A 277 -6.60 -3.59 -21.77
CA GLY A 277 -7.26 -2.60 -22.61
C GLY A 277 -7.18 -1.16 -22.12
N PHE A 278 -6.50 -0.86 -21.00
CA PHE A 278 -6.30 0.51 -20.51
C PHE A 278 -5.74 1.43 -21.61
N PHE A 279 -4.78 0.97 -22.42
CA PHE A 279 -4.18 1.81 -23.46
C PHE A 279 -5.16 2.20 -24.58
N LYS A 280 -6.29 1.49 -24.71
CA LYS A 280 -7.33 1.73 -25.71
C LYS A 280 -8.41 2.70 -25.24
N LEU A 281 -8.42 3.05 -23.95
CA LEU A 281 -9.34 4.05 -23.41
C LEU A 281 -9.06 5.44 -24.00
N GLU A 282 -10.05 6.31 -23.96
CA GLU A 282 -9.97 7.66 -24.50
C GLU A 282 -9.05 8.54 -23.66
N GLU A 283 -8.39 9.53 -24.26
CA GLU A 283 -7.66 10.53 -23.48
C GLU A 283 -8.64 11.58 -22.95
N LEU A 284 -8.57 11.88 -21.65
CA LEU A 284 -9.31 13.00 -21.11
C LEU A 284 -8.56 14.31 -21.42
N ASP A 285 -9.23 15.25 -22.07
CA ASP A 285 -8.72 16.60 -22.30
C ASP A 285 -8.71 17.39 -20.99
N GLN A 286 -7.69 17.14 -20.16
CA GLN A 286 -7.53 17.72 -18.82
C GLN A 286 -7.47 19.26 -18.82
N VAL A 287 -7.09 19.87 -19.95
CA VAL A 287 -7.01 21.34 -20.10
C VAL A 287 -8.39 21.99 -19.91
N LYS A 288 -9.48 21.31 -20.28
CA LYS A 288 -10.86 21.79 -20.07
C LYS A 288 -11.26 21.87 -18.60
N TYR A 289 -10.49 21.27 -17.71
CA TYR A 289 -10.78 21.15 -16.28
C TYR A 289 -9.75 21.90 -15.41
N VAL A 290 -8.91 22.74 -16.01
CA VAL A 290 -8.01 23.63 -15.25
C VAL A 290 -8.82 24.53 -14.33
N GLY A 291 -8.46 24.56 -13.05
CA GLY A 291 -9.19 25.33 -12.03
C GLY A 291 -10.45 24.64 -11.48
N ARG A 292 -10.64 23.35 -11.77
CA ARG A 292 -11.66 22.53 -11.11
C ARG A 292 -11.51 22.57 -9.59
N THR A 293 -12.64 22.46 -8.90
CA THR A 293 -12.72 22.42 -7.44
C THR A 293 -13.11 21.05 -6.91
N ASP A 294 -13.07 20.04 -7.78
CA ASP A 294 -13.65 18.72 -7.53
C ASP A 294 -12.90 17.63 -8.32
N SER A 295 -13.09 16.37 -7.95
CA SER A 295 -12.49 15.22 -8.62
C SER A 295 -13.06 15.02 -10.03
N TYR A 296 -12.29 14.37 -10.91
CA TYR A 296 -12.81 14.05 -12.25
C TYR A 296 -14.04 13.13 -12.18
N GLN A 297 -14.12 12.22 -11.22
CA GLN A 297 -15.30 11.37 -11.00
C GLN A 297 -16.50 12.18 -10.50
N GLY A 298 -16.31 13.18 -9.63
CA GLY A 298 -17.39 14.09 -9.20
C GLY A 298 -17.97 14.88 -10.36
N ILE A 299 -17.11 15.32 -11.29
CA ILE A 299 -17.50 16.12 -12.46
C ILE A 299 -18.13 15.27 -13.57
N LEU A 300 -17.58 14.08 -13.85
CA LEU A 300 -17.98 13.23 -14.97
C LEU A 300 -18.98 12.13 -14.58
N GLY A 301 -18.99 11.73 -13.31
CA GLY A 301 -19.72 10.58 -12.77
C GLY A 301 -18.95 9.26 -12.85
N VAL A 302 -19.38 8.29 -12.03
CA VAL A 302 -18.75 6.95 -11.87
C VAL A 302 -18.71 6.14 -13.16
N GLY A 303 -19.76 6.19 -13.99
CA GLY A 303 -19.80 5.47 -15.26
C GLY A 303 -18.95 6.11 -16.36
N PRO A 304 -19.10 7.43 -16.62
CA PRO A 304 -18.34 8.09 -17.68
C PRO A 304 -16.83 8.16 -17.44
N ILE A 305 -16.36 8.28 -16.18
CA ILE A 305 -14.92 8.38 -15.89
C ILE A 305 -14.13 7.16 -16.39
N GLN A 306 -14.71 5.95 -16.32
CA GLN A 306 -14.02 4.68 -16.67
C GLN A 306 -13.69 4.55 -18.17
N LYS A 307 -14.19 5.47 -19.01
CA LYS A 307 -13.87 5.51 -20.45
C LYS A 307 -12.54 6.17 -20.75
N TYR A 308 -11.96 6.87 -19.78
CA TYR A 308 -10.79 7.71 -19.97
C TYR A 308 -9.55 7.13 -19.30
N ARG A 309 -8.38 7.37 -19.90
CA ARG A 309 -7.06 7.09 -19.32
C ARG A 309 -6.70 8.11 -18.24
N ILE A 310 -7.54 8.27 -17.24
CA ILE A 310 -7.31 9.15 -16.08
C ILE A 310 -7.35 8.32 -14.80
N VAL A 311 -6.39 8.52 -13.92
CA VAL A 311 -6.12 7.62 -12.80
C VAL A 311 -6.37 8.36 -11.49
N LYS A 312 -7.18 7.79 -10.58
CA LYS A 312 -7.50 8.39 -9.27
C LYS A 312 -6.27 8.55 -8.38
N GLN A 313 -5.42 7.52 -8.35
CA GLN A 313 -4.32 7.39 -7.40
C GLN A 313 -3.24 6.44 -7.91
N ALA A 314 -2.09 6.37 -7.24
CA ALA A 314 -0.99 5.51 -7.65
C ALA A 314 -1.46 4.03 -7.79
N ASP A 315 -1.37 3.47 -9.00
CA ASP A 315 -1.66 2.05 -9.30
C ASP A 315 -0.38 1.36 -9.82
N VAL A 316 -0.04 1.54 -11.11
CA VAL A 316 1.25 1.06 -11.66
C VAL A 316 2.42 1.74 -10.95
N LEU A 317 2.32 3.03 -10.63
CA LEU A 317 3.38 3.72 -9.89
C LEU A 317 3.48 3.25 -8.44
N MET A 318 2.37 2.79 -7.85
CA MET A 318 2.40 2.16 -6.53
C MET A 318 3.08 0.80 -6.58
N LEU A 319 2.81 -0.01 -7.61
CA LEU A 319 3.50 -1.28 -7.86
C LEU A 319 5.02 -1.09 -7.90
N LEU A 320 5.49 -0.11 -8.66
CA LEU A 320 6.92 0.18 -8.81
C LEU A 320 7.59 0.65 -7.51
N THR A 321 6.81 1.16 -6.56
CA THR A 321 7.31 1.64 -5.27
C THR A 321 7.26 0.54 -4.21
N VAL A 322 6.17 -0.25 -4.17
CA VAL A 322 6.01 -1.36 -3.20
C VAL A 322 6.97 -2.50 -3.53
N LEU A 323 7.07 -2.90 -4.80
CA LEU A 323 7.94 -3.98 -5.28
C LEU A 323 9.19 -3.41 -5.97
N ASP A 324 9.76 -2.35 -5.39
CA ASP A 324 10.88 -1.56 -5.90
C ASP A 324 12.02 -2.40 -6.53
N GLN A 325 12.41 -3.48 -5.85
CA GLN A 325 13.53 -4.34 -6.21
C GLN A 325 13.24 -5.26 -7.42
N GLU A 326 11.99 -5.38 -7.87
CA GLU A 326 11.60 -6.17 -9.05
C GLU A 326 11.78 -5.37 -10.36
N PHE A 327 12.09 -4.07 -10.29
CA PHE A 327 12.07 -3.19 -11.46
C PHE A 327 13.38 -2.40 -11.64
N ASP A 328 13.87 -2.35 -12.87
CA ASP A 328 15.01 -1.49 -13.22
C ASP A 328 14.58 -0.01 -13.39
N LEU A 329 15.57 0.89 -13.31
CA LEU A 329 15.34 2.34 -13.47
C LEU A 329 14.72 2.70 -14.83
N LYS A 330 14.97 1.91 -15.88
CA LYS A 330 14.40 2.14 -17.22
C LYS A 330 12.88 1.92 -17.18
N THR A 331 12.45 0.81 -16.61
CA THR A 331 11.05 0.43 -16.39
C THR A 331 10.36 1.45 -15.50
N LYS A 332 11.01 1.86 -14.40
CA LYS A 332 10.49 2.90 -13.51
C LYS A 332 10.27 4.22 -14.26
N ARG A 333 11.24 4.65 -15.07
CA ARG A 333 11.18 5.90 -15.83
C ARG A 333 10.07 5.90 -16.88
N VAL A 334 9.96 4.85 -17.70
CA VAL A 334 8.95 4.79 -18.77
C VAL A 334 7.52 4.82 -18.22
N ASN A 335 7.30 4.15 -17.08
CA ASN A 335 5.99 4.14 -16.44
C ASN A 335 5.71 5.45 -15.71
N TRP A 336 6.70 6.07 -15.06
CA TRP A 336 6.54 7.42 -14.49
C TRP A 336 6.12 8.42 -15.57
N ASP A 337 6.88 8.49 -16.67
CA ASP A 337 6.62 9.45 -17.74
C ASP A 337 5.24 9.21 -18.40
N TYR A 338 4.71 7.98 -18.34
CA TYR A 338 3.37 7.63 -18.83
C TYR A 338 2.24 7.93 -17.84
N TYR A 339 2.34 7.44 -16.60
CA TYR A 339 1.25 7.48 -15.62
C TYR A 339 1.19 8.74 -14.77
N TYR A 340 2.33 9.38 -14.50
CA TYR A 340 2.36 10.64 -13.75
C TYR A 340 1.41 11.69 -14.34
N PRO A 341 1.46 12.04 -15.64
CA PRO A 341 0.56 13.05 -16.20
C PRO A 341 -0.92 12.62 -16.28
N LEU A 342 -1.22 11.33 -16.10
CA LEU A 342 -2.60 10.80 -16.11
C LEU A 342 -3.22 10.74 -14.71
N THR A 343 -2.42 10.93 -13.65
CA THR A 343 -2.89 10.77 -12.27
C THR A 343 -3.45 12.07 -11.72
N ASP A 344 -4.63 12.02 -11.08
CA ASP A 344 -5.19 13.16 -10.37
C ASP A 344 -4.49 13.40 -9.02
N HIS A 345 -3.49 14.28 -9.01
CA HIS A 345 -2.78 14.63 -7.77
C HIS A 345 -3.52 15.65 -6.88
N ASP A 346 -4.56 16.32 -7.37
CA ASP A 346 -5.19 17.46 -6.68
C ASP A 346 -6.48 17.10 -5.95
N TYR A 347 -7.31 16.22 -6.52
CA TYR A 347 -8.58 15.75 -5.93
C TYR A 347 -8.76 14.23 -6.02
N GLY A 348 -7.80 13.50 -6.60
CA GLY A 348 -7.68 12.06 -6.40
C GLY A 348 -7.33 11.72 -4.95
N SER A 349 -6.74 10.55 -4.71
CA SER A 349 -6.45 10.17 -3.32
C SER A 349 -5.37 11.00 -2.65
N SER A 350 -5.61 11.37 -1.39
CA SER A 350 -4.70 12.18 -0.56
C SER A 350 -3.31 11.57 -0.37
N LEU A 351 -3.19 10.24 -0.45
CA LEU A 351 -1.94 9.51 -0.24
C LEU A 351 -0.96 9.61 -1.44
N THR A 352 -1.50 9.79 -2.65
CA THR A 352 -0.75 9.66 -3.90
C THR A 352 0.40 10.66 -4.02
N PRO A 353 0.22 11.96 -3.72
CA PRO A 353 1.30 12.92 -3.94
C PRO A 353 2.54 12.56 -3.12
N ALA A 354 2.41 12.45 -1.79
CA ALA A 354 3.54 12.11 -0.94
C ALA A 354 4.16 10.76 -1.33
N TYR A 355 3.35 9.76 -1.69
CA TYR A 355 3.88 8.45 -2.07
C TYR A 355 4.72 8.49 -3.36
N HIS A 356 4.29 9.26 -4.37
CA HIS A 356 5.04 9.46 -5.61
C HIS A 356 6.41 10.13 -5.42
N VAL A 357 6.66 10.79 -4.28
CA VAL A 357 7.97 11.42 -3.98
C VAL A 357 9.10 10.40 -4.01
N ILE A 358 8.85 9.16 -3.58
CA ILE A 358 9.87 8.09 -3.57
C ILE A 358 10.39 7.84 -4.98
N LEU A 359 9.48 7.53 -5.91
CA LEU A 359 9.80 7.28 -7.30
C LEU A 359 10.32 8.54 -8.02
N ALA A 360 9.78 9.72 -7.68
CA ALA A 360 10.28 10.99 -8.21
C ALA A 360 11.75 11.23 -7.84
N CYS A 361 12.13 10.96 -6.59
CA CYS A 361 13.50 11.09 -6.11
C CYS A 361 14.42 10.12 -6.85
N GLU A 362 14.08 8.84 -6.89
CA GLU A 362 14.87 7.81 -7.58
C GLU A 362 15.09 8.14 -9.08
N LEU A 363 14.10 8.76 -9.71
CA LEU A 363 14.16 9.15 -11.13
C LEU A 363 14.79 10.53 -11.39
N GLY A 364 15.21 11.25 -10.34
CA GLY A 364 15.80 12.59 -10.44
C GLY A 364 14.80 13.70 -10.80
N LYS A 365 13.49 13.49 -10.54
CA LYS A 365 12.40 14.44 -10.81
C LYS A 365 12.20 15.39 -9.62
N GLN A 366 13.23 16.17 -9.29
CA GLN A 366 13.30 16.98 -8.06
C GLN A 366 12.15 17.99 -7.89
N ASP A 367 11.74 18.66 -8.96
CA ASP A 367 10.62 19.62 -8.90
C ASP A 367 9.29 18.93 -8.55
N ALA A 368 9.02 17.78 -9.17
CA ALA A 368 7.85 16.98 -8.87
C ALA A 368 7.90 16.46 -7.42
N ALA A 369 9.05 15.92 -7.00
CA ALA A 369 9.24 15.45 -5.63
C ALA A 369 8.93 16.55 -4.59
N ARG A 370 9.42 17.78 -4.82
CA ARG A 370 9.16 18.93 -3.95
C ARG A 370 7.68 19.31 -3.90
N GLU A 371 7.05 19.47 -5.07
CA GLU A 371 5.63 19.87 -5.15
C GLU A 371 4.71 18.83 -4.49
N LEU A 372 4.93 17.55 -4.81
CA LEU A 372 4.13 16.45 -4.29
C LEU A 372 4.31 16.26 -2.79
N PHE A 373 5.53 16.44 -2.27
CA PHE A 373 5.78 16.43 -0.84
C PHE A 373 5.01 17.55 -0.14
N GLU A 374 5.05 18.78 -0.67
CA GLU A 374 4.31 19.91 -0.08
C GLU A 374 2.80 19.64 -0.05
N LYS A 375 2.22 19.11 -1.15
CA LYS A 375 0.80 18.72 -1.23
C LYS A 375 0.39 17.73 -0.15
N GLY A 376 1.22 16.71 0.13
CA GLY A 376 0.94 15.73 1.18
C GLY A 376 1.20 16.26 2.58
N ASN A 377 2.35 16.89 2.79
CA ASN A 377 2.83 17.34 4.10
C ASN A 377 1.90 18.39 4.75
N LEU A 378 1.13 19.11 3.94
CA LEU A 378 0.23 20.18 4.38
C LEU A 378 -1.25 19.87 4.15
N VAL A 379 -1.59 18.64 3.71
CA VAL A 379 -2.94 18.28 3.26
C VAL A 379 -4.02 18.68 4.28
N ASP A 380 -3.77 18.42 5.57
CA ASP A 380 -4.70 18.74 6.65
C ASP A 380 -4.47 20.12 7.27
N LEU A 381 -3.21 20.55 7.37
CA LEU A 381 -2.87 21.86 7.96
C LEU A 381 -3.43 23.02 7.13
N GLU A 382 -3.51 22.85 5.82
CA GLU A 382 -4.03 23.85 4.89
C GLU A 382 -5.36 23.43 4.24
N ASN A 383 -5.95 22.30 4.68
CA ASN A 383 -7.19 21.74 4.15
C ASN A 383 -7.20 21.69 2.60
N LEU A 384 -6.10 21.22 2.00
CA LEU A 384 -5.87 21.29 0.55
C LEU A 384 -6.89 20.48 -0.26
N ARG A 385 -7.56 19.51 0.37
CA ARG A 385 -8.62 18.68 -0.22
C ARG A 385 -10.04 19.16 0.12
N GLY A 386 -10.19 20.16 0.99
CA GLY A 386 -11.49 20.66 1.44
C GLY A 386 -12.24 19.78 2.44
N ASN A 387 -11.80 18.53 2.67
CA ASN A 387 -12.51 17.52 3.47
C ASN A 387 -11.81 17.14 4.79
N THR A 388 -10.82 17.91 5.26
CA THR A 388 -10.24 17.73 6.61
C THR A 388 -11.27 17.79 7.74
N PRO A 389 -12.39 18.55 7.66
CA PRO A 389 -13.45 18.48 8.68
C PRO A 389 -14.09 17.10 8.87
N GLU A 390 -13.96 16.19 7.90
CA GLU A 390 -14.44 14.80 8.02
C GLU A 390 -13.47 13.90 8.82
N GLY A 391 -12.28 14.42 9.10
CA GLY A 391 -11.17 13.75 9.76
C GLY A 391 -9.87 13.85 8.94
N ILE A 392 -8.74 13.67 9.62
CA ILE A 392 -7.39 13.77 9.04
C ILE A 392 -7.13 12.72 7.96
N HIS A 393 -6.09 12.90 7.17
CA HIS A 393 -5.66 11.92 6.17
C HIS A 393 -4.52 11.05 6.70
N THR A 394 -4.84 10.08 7.56
CA THR A 394 -3.81 9.29 8.29
C THR A 394 -2.87 8.52 7.36
N ALA A 395 -3.38 8.00 6.24
CA ALA A 395 -2.55 7.34 5.22
C ALA A 395 -1.56 8.33 4.59
N CYS A 396 -2.00 9.56 4.33
CA CYS A 396 -1.12 10.63 3.84
C CYS A 396 -0.01 10.93 4.85
N SER A 397 -0.30 10.96 6.16
CA SER A 397 0.73 11.15 7.18
C SER A 397 1.82 10.09 7.13
N GLY A 398 1.44 8.83 6.90
CA GLY A 398 2.39 7.73 6.67
C GLY A 398 3.20 7.91 5.38
N ALA A 399 2.53 8.28 4.29
CA ALA A 399 3.18 8.56 3.00
C ALA A 399 4.17 9.73 3.08
N VAL A 400 3.89 10.77 3.86
CA VAL A 400 4.79 11.93 4.09
C VAL A 400 6.07 11.50 4.79
N TRP A 401 5.96 10.61 5.80
CA TRP A 401 7.16 10.05 6.43
C TRP A 401 7.96 9.21 5.42
N GLN A 402 7.31 8.34 4.66
CA GLN A 402 7.98 7.54 3.63
C GLN A 402 8.64 8.41 2.55
N ALA A 403 8.00 9.50 2.14
CA ALA A 403 8.56 10.47 1.20
C ALA A 403 9.87 11.09 1.71
N ALA A 404 9.92 11.46 3.00
CA ALA A 404 11.12 12.00 3.61
C ALA A 404 12.23 10.95 3.74
N ILE A 405 11.89 9.73 4.19
CA ILE A 405 12.87 8.71 4.55
C ILE A 405 13.30 7.86 3.35
N PHE A 406 12.36 7.33 2.57
CA PHE A 406 12.67 6.50 1.40
C PHE A 406 12.87 7.33 0.13
N GLY A 407 12.26 8.52 0.03
CA GLY A 407 12.47 9.44 -1.09
C GLY A 407 13.69 10.34 -0.90
N PHE A 408 13.57 11.38 -0.07
CA PHE A 408 14.60 12.41 0.04
C PHE A 408 15.89 11.95 0.73
N ALA A 409 15.81 11.10 1.76
CA ALA A 409 17.01 10.48 2.33
C ALA A 409 17.51 9.30 1.49
N GLY A 410 16.65 8.71 0.63
CA GLY A 410 16.97 7.52 -0.15
C GLY A 410 17.36 6.33 0.72
N LEU A 411 16.75 6.17 1.91
CA LEU A 411 17.06 5.06 2.80
C LEU A 411 16.65 3.74 2.13
N CYS A 412 17.63 2.87 1.91
CA CYS A 412 17.42 1.50 1.44
C CYS A 412 17.96 0.54 2.50
N VAL A 413 17.16 -0.45 2.89
CA VAL A 413 17.55 -1.48 3.86
C VAL A 413 17.68 -2.82 3.13
N THR A 414 18.81 -3.49 3.37
CA THR A 414 19.12 -4.80 2.81
C THR A 414 19.48 -5.78 3.93
N GLU A 415 19.71 -7.05 3.59
CA GLU A 415 20.15 -8.05 4.57
C GLU A 415 21.52 -7.69 5.21
N ASP A 416 22.36 -6.96 4.47
CA ASP A 416 23.71 -6.55 4.88
C ASP A 416 23.75 -5.23 5.69
N GLY A 417 22.63 -4.50 5.77
CA GLY A 417 22.56 -3.24 6.51
C GLY A 417 21.65 -2.21 5.83
N TYR A 418 22.12 -0.97 5.73
CA TYR A 418 21.38 0.11 5.07
C TYR A 418 22.31 1.05 4.30
N THR A 419 21.76 1.71 3.29
CA THR A 419 22.38 2.80 2.54
C THR A 419 21.44 3.98 2.45
N THR A 420 21.98 5.15 2.07
CA THR A 420 21.22 6.36 1.80
C THR A 420 21.69 6.96 0.49
N GLU A 421 20.76 7.36 -0.38
CA GLU A 421 21.02 8.11 -1.61
C GLU A 421 20.26 9.46 -1.57
N PRO A 422 20.85 10.52 -0.98
CA PRO A 422 20.08 11.71 -0.64
C PRO A 422 19.73 12.59 -1.84
N HIS A 423 18.47 13.01 -1.91
CA HIS A 423 17.90 13.88 -2.94
C HIS A 423 17.25 15.14 -2.33
N LEU A 424 17.95 15.82 -1.42
CA LEU A 424 17.39 16.92 -0.65
C LEU A 424 16.95 18.12 -1.52
N PRO A 425 15.70 18.64 -1.35
CA PRO A 425 15.25 19.86 -2.02
C PRO A 425 16.17 21.05 -1.78
N ASP A 426 16.28 22.00 -2.72
CA ASP A 426 17.22 23.12 -2.65
C ASP A 426 17.23 23.88 -1.32
N LYS A 427 16.05 24.10 -0.73
CA LYS A 427 15.91 24.79 0.55
C LYS A 427 16.42 24.01 1.76
N TRP A 428 16.46 22.67 1.68
CA TRP A 428 16.80 21.84 2.82
C TRP A 428 18.32 21.75 2.99
N THR A 429 18.82 22.25 4.11
CA THR A 429 20.25 22.20 4.46
C THR A 429 20.59 20.94 5.25
N ARG A 430 19.60 20.32 5.90
CA ARG A 430 19.77 19.10 6.69
C ARG A 430 18.50 18.26 6.69
N LEU A 431 18.68 16.94 6.66
CA LEU A 431 17.67 15.94 6.97
C LEU A 431 18.26 14.93 7.96
N ALA A 432 17.71 14.85 9.18
CA ALA A 432 18.18 13.90 10.19
C ALA A 432 17.02 13.14 10.83
N PHE A 433 17.22 11.85 11.10
CA PHE A 433 16.19 10.96 11.62
C PHE A 433 16.79 9.72 12.29
N GLY A 434 16.00 9.09 13.16
CA GLY A 434 16.28 7.79 13.74
C GLY A 434 15.46 6.68 13.09
N PHE A 435 15.99 5.45 13.06
CA PHE A 435 15.21 4.26 12.71
C PHE A 435 15.78 3.01 13.36
N THR A 436 14.93 2.00 13.55
CA THR A 436 15.28 0.71 14.15
C THR A 436 15.39 -0.35 13.07
N LEU A 437 16.49 -1.09 13.10
CA LEU A 437 16.73 -2.25 12.24
C LEU A 437 17.18 -3.42 13.11
N ARG A 438 16.44 -4.53 13.10
CA ARG A 438 16.74 -5.74 13.88
C ARG A 438 17.02 -5.44 15.36
N GLY A 439 16.17 -4.60 15.95
CA GLY A 439 16.26 -4.16 17.36
C GLY A 439 17.35 -3.14 17.68
N LYS A 440 18.11 -2.66 16.68
CA LYS A 440 19.16 -1.64 16.87
C LYS A 440 18.71 -0.29 16.35
N LEU A 441 18.87 0.75 17.17
CA LEU A 441 18.59 2.14 16.78
C LEU A 441 19.78 2.69 15.99
N HIS A 442 19.47 3.21 14.80
CA HIS A 442 20.39 3.91 13.90
C HIS A 442 19.97 5.36 13.79
N HIS A 443 20.96 6.24 13.61
CA HIS A 443 20.74 7.66 13.36
C HIS A 443 21.42 8.04 12.05
N VAL A 444 20.69 8.80 11.24
CA VAL A 444 21.17 9.35 9.98
C VAL A 444 21.11 10.87 10.08
N ASP A 445 22.20 11.54 9.69
CA ASP A 445 22.30 13.01 9.63
C ASP A 445 22.89 13.40 8.28
N ILE A 446 22.03 13.77 7.34
CA ILE A 446 22.39 14.18 5.99
C ILE A 446 22.45 15.71 5.97
N ARG A 447 23.57 16.26 5.47
CA ARG A 447 23.80 17.69 5.30
C ARG A 447 24.25 17.98 3.87
N LYS A 448 23.82 19.12 3.32
CA LYS A 448 24.29 19.62 2.02
C LYS A 448 25.70 20.19 2.08
#